data_AF-A0AAW1ZM31-F1
#
_entry.id   AF-A0AAW1ZM31-F1
#
_cell.length_a   1.000
_cell.length_b   1.000
_cell.length_c   1.000
_cell.angle_alpha   90.00
_cell.angle_beta   90.00
_cell.angle_gamma   90.00
#
_symmetry.space_group_name_H-M   'P 1'
#
loop_
_entity.id
_entity.type
_entity.pdbx_description
1 polymer ?
#
loop_
_entity_poly.entity_id
_entity_poly.type
_entity_poly.pdbx_seq_one_letter_code
_entity_poly.pdbx_strand_id
1 'polypeptide(L)'
;MNRVEEWVLENKDSIEKGVEIIGQGCEVLAATVGQFHPILEAVFLASAEILGNPDGKEAKFLAEQFEKINQKLEGIQDEIDQNALEMQRSAMNMQNFDYEANIFTQYEKFQDFVNAKPKYKEWNKEEFISQYENTKRDLNIDALYNAVTRENFAGDAILDTVVTTEKRSRKPVEEFCARLKKIFVMGIIAVIGYAALKEGAVAENIVKTWQNQMEEVEKRMKAAVDDCIKNFPLQAKTDVEHQLLKGPVSVHPEFAGSILDILEKKYYWVSWSVRVFNHSGGFFLWNWLAGKKYHGSGGGGNFFDLLAPNSIRIVVSFSADPKPINKSQLLDQIEAQKLKGNMEFVAQMLGKTFPNTVIHAISTYKTVKEKNNFQPECFYFGIHKNAYLCIHSE
;
A
#
# COMPACT_ATOMS: atom_id res chain seq x y z
N MET A 1 -19.95 5.16 41.01
CA MET A 1 -18.92 5.13 39.96
C MET A 1 -18.33 6.51 39.85
N ASN A 2 -17.00 6.62 39.81
CA ASN A 2 -16.37 7.88 39.42
C ASN A 2 -16.45 8.01 37.88
N ARG A 3 -16.24 9.22 37.36
CA ARG A 3 -16.36 9.52 35.91
C ARG A 3 -15.43 8.67 35.03
N VAL A 4 -14.31 8.20 35.58
CA VAL A 4 -13.31 7.38 34.86
C VAL A 4 -13.74 5.92 34.80
N GLU A 5 -14.28 5.37 35.89
CA GLU A 5 -14.81 4.01 35.99
C GLU A 5 -15.98 3.80 35.01
N GLU A 6 -16.89 4.76 34.94
CA GLU A 6 -18.01 4.75 33.97
C GLU A 6 -17.50 4.83 32.53
N TRP A 7 -16.57 5.73 32.24
CA TRP A 7 -15.99 5.85 30.89
C TRP A 7 -15.23 4.60 30.45
N VAL A 8 -14.40 4.00 31.33
CA VAL A 8 -13.65 2.78 31.02
C VAL A 8 -14.61 1.63 30.68
N LEU A 9 -15.71 1.52 31.43
CA LEU A 9 -16.69 0.46 31.22
C LEU A 9 -17.46 0.63 29.90
N GLU A 10 -17.75 1.87 29.50
CA GLU A 10 -18.39 2.19 28.23
C GLU A 10 -17.46 2.07 27.01
N ASN A 11 -16.16 2.30 27.19
CA ASN A 11 -15.20 2.41 26.07
C ASN A 11 -14.23 1.23 25.94
N LYS A 12 -14.28 0.26 26.85
CA LYS A 12 -13.35 -0.88 26.89
C LYS A 12 -13.15 -1.55 25.53
N ASP A 13 -14.23 -1.94 24.87
CA ASP A 13 -14.17 -2.65 23.58
C ASP A 13 -13.55 -1.77 22.48
N SER A 14 -13.88 -0.48 22.48
CA SER A 14 -13.33 0.51 21.55
C SER A 14 -11.82 0.72 21.76
N ILE A 15 -11.36 0.68 23.01
CA ILE A 15 -9.93 0.78 23.37
C ILE A 15 -9.19 -0.47 22.90
N GLU A 16 -9.70 -1.66 23.24
CA GLU A 16 -9.09 -2.93 22.83
C GLU A 16 -8.98 -3.02 21.30
N LYS A 17 -10.05 -2.64 20.58
CA LYS A 17 -10.04 -2.55 19.12
C LYS A 17 -9.01 -1.54 18.62
N GLY A 18 -8.93 -0.36 19.24
CA GLY A 18 -7.93 0.64 18.90
C GLY A 18 -6.49 0.12 19.03
N VAL A 19 -6.18 -0.55 20.15
CA VAL A 19 -4.88 -1.19 20.38
C VAL A 19 -4.55 -2.20 19.28
N GLU A 20 -5.54 -3.00 18.85
CA GLU A 20 -5.35 -3.92 17.72
C GLU A 20 -5.01 -3.18 16.42
N ILE A 21 -5.70 -2.07 16.12
CA ILE A 21 -5.53 -1.27 14.91
C ILE A 21 -4.16 -0.58 14.82
N ILE A 22 -3.52 -0.27 15.96
CA ILE A 22 -2.11 0.19 15.97
C ILE A 22 -1.21 -0.89 15.36
N GLY A 23 -1.43 -2.14 15.75
CA GLY A 23 -0.64 -3.27 15.27
C GLY A 23 -1.06 -3.83 13.92
N GLN A 24 -2.11 -3.30 13.30
CA GLN A 24 -2.51 -3.70 11.95
C GLN A 24 -1.66 -2.97 10.92
N GLY A 25 -1.12 -3.75 9.97
CA GLY A 25 -0.43 -3.21 8.80
C GLY A 25 -1.32 -2.29 7.95
N CYS A 26 -0.70 -1.52 7.07
CA CYS A 26 -1.41 -0.53 6.27
C CYS A 26 -2.32 -1.09 5.16
N GLU A 27 -2.38 -2.42 5.01
CA GLU A 27 -3.31 -3.09 4.09
C GLU A 27 -4.79 -2.77 4.41
N VAL A 28 -5.08 -2.35 5.65
CA VAL A 28 -6.44 -2.04 6.13
C VAL A 28 -6.69 -0.54 6.28
N LEU A 29 -5.84 0.36 5.76
CA LEU A 29 -5.92 1.82 5.97
C LEU A 29 -7.33 2.40 5.72
N ALA A 30 -8.07 1.87 4.74
CA ALA A 30 -9.45 2.29 4.47
C ALA A 30 -10.42 2.04 5.63
N ALA A 31 -10.20 0.97 6.39
CA ALA A 31 -10.98 0.68 7.58
C ALA A 31 -10.46 1.42 8.81
N THR A 32 -9.20 1.87 8.85
CA THR A 32 -8.61 2.46 10.08
C THR A 32 -8.87 3.95 10.26
N VAL A 33 -9.29 4.69 9.22
CA VAL A 33 -9.53 6.15 9.30
C VAL A 33 -10.48 6.49 10.45
N GLY A 34 -10.02 7.35 11.38
CA GLY A 34 -10.77 7.80 12.55
C GLY A 34 -10.84 6.78 13.69
N GLN A 35 -10.34 5.55 13.50
CA GLN A 35 -10.41 4.50 14.53
C GLN A 35 -9.36 4.68 15.65
N PHE A 36 -8.50 5.68 15.55
CA PHE A 36 -7.53 6.04 16.60
C PHE A 36 -8.13 6.91 17.72
N HIS A 37 -9.31 7.48 17.52
CA HIS A 37 -9.93 8.40 18.50
C HIS A 37 -10.09 7.78 19.90
N PRO A 38 -10.59 6.54 20.06
CA PRO A 38 -10.73 5.93 21.38
C PRO A 38 -9.39 5.70 22.11
N ILE A 39 -8.30 5.48 21.37
CA ILE A 39 -6.97 5.27 21.95
C ILE A 39 -6.43 6.59 22.50
N LEU A 40 -6.55 7.67 21.73
CA LEU A 40 -6.11 8.99 22.16
C LEU A 40 -6.88 9.45 23.41
N GLU A 41 -8.17 9.15 23.47
CA GLU A 41 -8.99 9.39 24.67
C GLU A 41 -8.59 8.52 25.85
N ALA A 42 -8.26 7.25 25.63
CA ALA A 42 -7.77 6.37 26.69
C ALA A 42 -6.45 6.86 27.28
N VAL A 43 -5.49 7.25 26.43
CA VAL A 43 -4.19 7.82 26.85
C VAL A 43 -4.41 9.11 27.64
N PHE A 44 -5.34 9.96 27.20
CA PHE A 44 -5.73 11.18 27.91
C PHE A 44 -6.28 10.89 29.31
N LEU A 45 -7.27 10.00 29.42
CA LEU A 45 -7.88 9.66 30.71
C LEU A 45 -6.92 8.91 31.63
N ALA A 46 -6.05 8.07 31.06
CA ALA A 46 -4.96 7.42 31.78
C ALA A 46 -4.03 8.45 32.40
N SER A 47 -3.62 9.45 31.62
CA SER A 47 -2.71 10.49 32.09
C SER A 47 -3.32 11.31 33.21
N ALA A 48 -4.62 11.59 33.16
CA ALA A 48 -5.35 12.27 34.23
C ALA A 48 -5.48 11.41 35.51
N GLU A 49 -5.81 10.12 35.37
CA GLU A 49 -6.05 9.21 36.51
C GLU A 49 -4.75 8.74 37.17
N ILE A 50 -3.69 8.43 36.40
CA ILE A 50 -2.37 8.00 36.92
C ILE A 50 -1.75 9.10 37.79
N LEU A 51 -1.98 10.37 37.47
CA LEU A 51 -1.49 11.50 38.26
C LEU A 51 -2.28 11.73 39.55
N GLY A 52 -3.57 11.40 39.56
CA GLY A 52 -4.44 11.60 40.72
C GLY A 52 -4.50 10.41 41.68
N ASN A 53 -4.52 9.18 41.15
CA ASN A 53 -4.71 7.94 41.89
C ASN A 53 -4.01 6.73 41.22
N PRO A 54 -2.67 6.63 41.31
CA PRO A 54 -1.88 5.64 40.58
C PRO A 54 -2.14 4.18 40.97
N ASP A 55 -2.69 3.92 42.16
CA ASP A 55 -2.99 2.56 42.65
C ASP A 55 -4.41 2.08 42.32
N GLY A 56 -5.23 2.94 41.70
CA GLY A 56 -6.60 2.66 41.29
C GLY A 56 -6.71 1.51 40.27
N LYS A 57 -7.88 0.85 40.22
CA LYS A 57 -8.11 -0.26 39.28
C LYS A 57 -8.11 0.24 37.83
N GLU A 58 -8.63 1.44 37.63
CA GLU A 58 -8.72 2.13 36.35
C GLU A 58 -7.33 2.53 35.85
N ALA A 59 -6.49 3.09 36.72
CA ALA A 59 -5.09 3.40 36.41
C ALA A 59 -4.29 2.16 36.00
N LYS A 60 -4.51 1.01 36.67
CA LYS A 60 -3.88 -0.27 36.30
C LYS A 60 -4.34 -0.78 34.95
N PHE A 61 -5.63 -0.79 34.68
CA PHE A 61 -6.17 -1.19 33.37
C PHE A 61 -5.59 -0.32 32.24
N LEU A 62 -5.56 0.99 32.44
CA LEU A 62 -5.04 1.92 31.44
C LEU A 62 -3.54 1.78 31.21
N ALA A 63 -2.76 1.50 32.27
CA ALA A 63 -1.35 1.16 32.14
C ALA A 63 -1.12 -0.14 31.34
N GLU A 64 -1.97 -1.16 31.52
CA GLU A 64 -1.93 -2.39 30.72
C GLU A 64 -2.23 -2.12 29.23
N GLN A 65 -3.20 -1.24 28.92
CA GLN A 65 -3.48 -0.87 27.53
C GLN A 65 -2.32 -0.08 26.91
N PHE A 66 -1.70 0.83 27.67
CA PHE A 66 -0.52 1.55 27.23
C PHE A 66 0.66 0.60 26.92
N GLU A 67 0.86 -0.40 27.77
CA GLU A 67 1.87 -1.43 27.52
C GLU A 67 1.59 -2.23 26.24
N LYS A 68 0.33 -2.58 25.96
CA LYS A 68 -0.03 -3.22 24.69
C LYS A 68 0.24 -2.30 23.49
N ILE A 69 -0.04 -0.99 23.61
CA ILE A 69 0.29 -0.01 22.57
C ILE A 69 1.80 -0.03 22.29
N ASN A 70 2.63 0.02 23.34
CA ASN A 70 4.08 -0.02 23.20
C ASN A 70 4.54 -1.27 22.44
N GLN A 71 4.04 -2.44 22.84
CA GLN A 71 4.36 -3.72 22.19
C GLN A 71 3.96 -3.73 20.71
N LYS A 72 2.82 -3.13 20.35
CA LYS A 72 2.43 -2.99 18.94
C LYS A 72 3.33 -2.02 18.18
N LEU A 73 3.72 -0.89 18.77
CA LEU A 73 4.63 0.08 18.15
C LEU A 73 6.05 -0.50 17.94
N GLU A 74 6.49 -1.37 18.84
CA GLU A 74 7.73 -2.15 18.67
C GLU A 74 7.60 -3.14 17.51
N GLY A 75 6.52 -3.93 17.47
CA GLY A 75 6.27 -4.89 16.38
C GLY A 75 6.22 -4.26 14.99
N ILE A 76 5.65 -3.05 14.83
CA ILE A 76 5.68 -2.32 13.55
C ILE A 76 7.11 -2.11 13.06
N GLN A 77 8.07 -1.90 13.97
CA GLN A 77 9.46 -1.69 13.59
C GLN A 77 10.10 -2.96 13.02
N ASP A 78 9.78 -4.09 13.62
CA ASP A 78 10.32 -5.40 13.27
C ASP A 78 9.75 -5.92 11.94
N GLU A 79 8.53 -5.48 11.59
CA GLU A 79 7.85 -5.84 10.34
C GLU A 79 8.31 -5.04 9.12
N ILE A 80 8.95 -3.88 9.31
CA ILE A 80 9.43 -3.04 8.19
C ILE A 80 10.72 -3.63 7.60
N ASP A 81 10.73 -3.87 6.29
CA ASP A 81 11.93 -4.28 5.55
C ASP A 81 13.03 -3.21 5.69
N GLN A 82 14.24 -3.61 6.12
CA GLN A 82 15.36 -2.69 6.31
C GLN A 82 15.74 -1.94 5.03
N ASN A 83 15.60 -2.57 3.86
CA ASN A 83 15.88 -1.90 2.59
C ASN A 83 14.82 -0.82 2.30
N ALA A 84 13.55 -1.09 2.61
CA ALA A 84 12.49 -0.09 2.49
C ALA A 84 12.74 1.08 3.44
N LEU A 85 13.23 0.80 4.65
CA LEU A 85 13.56 1.83 5.63
C LEU A 85 14.69 2.76 5.17
N GLU A 86 15.75 2.21 4.56
CA GLU A 86 16.84 3.01 3.98
C GLU A 86 16.41 3.86 2.77
N MET A 87 15.58 3.30 1.89
CA MET A 87 15.02 4.03 0.75
C MET A 87 14.09 5.16 1.21
N GLN A 88 13.22 4.90 2.17
CA GLN A 88 12.34 5.90 2.78
C GLN A 88 13.15 7.02 3.46
N ARG A 89 14.21 6.68 4.21
CA ARG A 89 15.11 7.69 4.81
C ARG A 89 15.76 8.57 3.75
N SER A 90 16.14 7.99 2.61
CA SER A 90 16.72 8.73 1.49
C SER A 90 15.70 9.65 0.80
N ALA A 91 14.42 9.26 0.81
CA ALA A 91 13.32 10.07 0.28
C ALA A 91 12.88 11.20 1.25
N MET A 92 13.16 11.07 2.54
CA MET A 92 12.90 12.11 3.54
C MET A 92 13.98 13.19 3.48
N ASN A 93 13.58 14.46 3.61
CA ASN A 93 14.56 15.53 3.81
C ASN A 93 15.16 15.45 5.24
N MET A 94 16.34 16.05 5.42
CA MET A 94 17.08 16.04 6.70
C MET A 94 16.23 16.58 7.87
N GLN A 95 15.35 17.56 7.63
CA GLN A 95 14.51 18.13 8.68
C GLN A 95 13.45 17.14 9.18
N ASN A 96 12.86 16.35 8.28
CA ASN A 96 11.89 15.32 8.64
C ASN A 96 12.52 14.21 9.49
N PHE A 97 13.79 13.88 9.20
CA PHE A 97 14.57 12.94 10.01
C PHE A 97 14.82 13.48 11.43
N ASP A 98 15.19 14.75 11.56
CA ASP A 98 15.39 15.38 12.87
C ASP A 98 14.10 15.39 13.71
N TYR A 99 12.94 15.62 13.08
CA TYR A 99 11.65 15.57 13.79
C TYR A 99 11.36 14.19 14.35
N GLU A 100 11.54 13.14 13.53
CA GLU A 100 11.35 11.76 13.96
C GLU A 100 12.28 11.37 15.11
N ALA A 101 13.57 11.71 15.01
CA ALA A 101 14.55 11.41 16.06
C ALA A 101 14.19 12.10 17.39
N ASN A 102 13.74 13.35 17.33
CA ASN A 102 13.30 14.08 18.51
C ASN A 102 12.04 13.44 19.12
N ILE A 103 11.03 13.10 18.31
CA ILE A 103 9.79 12.44 18.79
C ILE A 103 10.11 11.12 19.46
N PHE A 104 10.98 10.31 18.84
CA PHE A 104 11.41 9.04 19.41
C PHE A 104 12.07 9.23 20.78
N THR A 105 13.01 10.17 20.88
CA THR A 105 13.70 10.46 22.15
C THR A 105 12.74 10.98 23.23
N GLN A 106 11.78 11.84 22.86
CA GLN A 106 10.75 12.33 23.77
C GLN A 106 9.90 11.19 24.33
N TYR A 107 9.48 10.27 23.45
CA TYR A 107 8.66 9.13 23.82
C TYR A 107 9.44 8.11 24.66
N GLU A 108 10.70 7.81 24.35
CA GLU A 108 11.55 6.95 25.18
C GLU A 108 11.66 7.47 26.62
N LYS A 109 11.86 8.79 26.80
CA LYS A 109 11.89 9.39 28.14
C LYS A 109 10.53 9.32 28.85
N PHE A 110 9.44 9.41 28.11
CA PHE A 110 8.12 9.16 28.67
C PHE A 110 7.97 7.71 29.15
N GLN A 111 8.43 6.73 28.37
CA GLN A 111 8.42 5.33 28.77
C GLN A 111 9.32 5.08 30.00
N ASP A 112 10.52 5.67 30.05
CA ASP A 112 11.39 5.64 31.23
C ASP A 112 10.63 6.11 32.48
N PHE A 113 9.86 7.19 32.37
CA PHE A 113 8.99 7.67 33.45
C PHE A 113 7.88 6.67 33.78
N VAL A 114 7.11 6.19 32.80
CA VAL A 114 5.98 5.28 33.03
C VAL A 114 6.45 4.00 33.74
N ASN A 115 7.58 3.45 33.31
CA ASN A 115 8.15 2.19 33.79
C ASN A 115 9.06 2.33 35.02
N ALA A 116 9.28 3.55 35.52
CA ALA A 116 10.16 3.81 36.65
C ALA A 116 9.65 3.15 37.95
N LYS A 117 10.57 2.55 38.71
CA LYS A 117 10.31 2.16 40.11
C LYS A 117 9.96 3.41 40.93
N PRO A 118 9.15 3.32 42.00
CA PRO A 118 8.70 4.49 42.78
C PRO A 118 9.83 5.43 43.21
N LYS A 119 10.98 4.88 43.62
CA LYS A 119 12.16 5.67 44.05
C LYS A 119 12.83 6.52 42.94
N TYR A 120 12.55 6.24 41.67
CA TYR A 120 13.09 6.96 40.51
C TYR A 120 12.01 7.74 39.75
N LYS A 121 10.75 7.69 40.20
CA LYS A 121 9.60 8.23 39.46
C LYS A 121 9.69 9.74 39.25
N GLU A 122 10.05 10.50 40.29
CA GLU A 122 10.17 11.96 40.18
C GLU A 122 11.38 12.37 39.32
N TRP A 123 12.52 11.67 39.48
CA TRP A 123 13.70 11.94 38.66
C TRP A 123 13.43 11.69 37.16
N ASN A 124 12.82 10.55 36.81
CA ASN A 124 12.46 10.26 35.41
C ASN A 124 11.40 11.24 34.86
N LYS A 125 10.48 11.72 35.71
CA LYS A 125 9.50 12.75 35.33
C LYS A 125 10.19 14.06 34.98
N GLU A 126 11.11 14.54 35.82
CA GLU A 126 11.87 15.76 35.56
C GLU A 126 12.72 15.63 34.29
N GLU A 127 13.35 14.47 34.09
CA GLU A 127 14.13 14.16 32.89
C GLU A 127 13.26 14.19 31.61
N PHE A 128 12.08 13.56 31.63
CA PHE A 128 11.14 13.61 30.52
C PHE A 128 10.70 15.05 30.20
N ILE A 129 10.29 15.81 31.22
CA ILE A 129 9.88 17.21 31.04
C ILE A 129 11.02 18.03 30.43
N SER A 130 12.23 17.91 30.99
CA SER A 130 13.40 18.64 30.50
C SER A 130 13.71 18.28 29.05
N GLN A 131 13.72 16.98 28.74
CA GLN A 131 14.00 16.51 27.39
C GLN A 131 12.95 17.01 26.39
N TYR A 132 11.67 16.95 26.74
CA TYR A 132 10.59 17.45 25.90
C TYR A 132 10.73 18.95 25.62
N GLU A 133 11.05 19.75 26.65
CA GLU A 133 11.26 21.20 26.50
C GLU A 133 12.50 21.53 25.64
N ASN A 134 13.57 20.74 25.75
CA ASN A 134 14.83 20.96 25.04
C ASN A 134 14.81 20.46 23.59
N THR A 135 13.92 19.53 23.26
CA THR A 135 13.79 18.93 21.92
C THR A 135 12.65 19.55 21.12
N LYS A 136 12.45 20.86 21.19
CA LYS A 136 11.43 21.61 20.42
C LYS A 136 9.96 21.24 20.73
N ARG A 137 9.67 20.49 21.81
CA ARG A 137 8.29 20.23 22.27
C ARG A 137 7.41 19.63 21.16
N ASP A 138 6.19 20.15 21.04
CA ASP A 138 5.15 19.83 20.06
C ASP A 138 5.48 20.29 18.63
N LEU A 139 6.47 21.18 18.44
CA LEU A 139 6.86 21.66 17.11
C LEU A 139 7.32 20.53 16.18
N ASN A 140 7.88 19.43 16.71
CA ASN A 140 8.29 18.29 15.87
C ASN A 140 7.08 17.59 15.25
N ILE A 141 6.05 17.31 16.06
CA ILE A 141 4.87 16.60 15.57
C ILE A 141 4.00 17.52 14.71
N ASP A 142 3.93 18.81 15.01
CA ASP A 142 3.30 19.80 14.13
C ASP A 142 4.03 19.91 12.79
N ALA A 143 5.37 19.89 12.79
CA ALA A 143 6.15 19.91 11.56
C ALA A 143 5.96 18.62 10.75
N LEU A 144 5.85 17.46 11.41
CA LEU A 144 5.55 16.19 10.75
C LEU A 144 4.14 16.16 10.17
N TYR A 145 3.14 16.61 10.94
CA TYR A 145 1.77 16.80 10.47
C TYR A 145 1.77 17.64 9.19
N ASN A 146 2.42 18.79 9.25
CA ASN A 146 2.58 19.69 8.12
C ASN A 146 3.30 19.03 6.94
N ALA A 147 4.34 18.22 7.15
CA ALA A 147 5.02 17.52 6.07
C ALA A 147 4.12 16.50 5.34
N VAL A 148 3.14 15.93 6.07
CA VAL A 148 2.16 14.96 5.54
C VAL A 148 0.97 15.65 4.87
N THR A 149 0.47 16.74 5.46
CA THR A 149 -0.77 17.40 5.01
C THR A 149 -0.56 18.58 4.08
N ARG A 150 0.62 19.22 4.09
CA ARG A 150 0.83 20.46 3.32
C ARG A 150 0.97 20.24 1.82
N GLU A 151 0.27 21.13 1.13
CA GLU A 151 0.57 21.73 -0.17
C GLU A 151 1.50 22.96 0.08
N ASN A 152 2.83 22.81 0.03
CA ASN A 152 3.75 23.94 0.19
C ASN A 152 4.30 24.42 -1.16
N PHE A 153 4.43 25.74 -1.33
CA PHE A 153 4.92 26.47 -2.52
C PHE A 153 6.34 26.13 -3.03
N ALA A 154 7.02 25.12 -2.48
CA ALA A 154 8.41 24.79 -2.84
C ALA A 154 8.80 23.30 -2.76
N GLY A 155 7.85 22.36 -2.58
CA GLY A 155 8.17 20.92 -2.59
C GLY A 155 6.96 20.01 -2.48
N ASP A 156 7.12 18.77 -2.97
CA ASP A 156 6.10 17.73 -2.94
C ASP A 156 5.82 17.25 -1.50
N ALA A 157 4.58 16.83 -1.20
CA ALA A 157 4.26 16.25 0.10
C ALA A 157 5.13 15.00 0.35
N ILE A 158 5.43 14.69 1.61
CA ILE A 158 6.31 13.54 1.94
C ILE A 158 5.77 12.23 1.37
N LEU A 159 4.44 12.04 1.38
CA LEU A 159 3.77 10.87 0.82
C LEU A 159 3.91 10.82 -0.71
N ASP A 160 3.77 11.95 -1.41
CA ASP A 160 3.94 12.03 -2.86
C ASP A 160 5.38 11.74 -3.29
N THR A 161 6.34 12.23 -2.52
CA THR A 161 7.76 11.96 -2.70
C THR A 161 8.07 10.48 -2.56
N VAL A 162 7.53 9.82 -1.53
CA VAL A 162 7.68 8.37 -1.32
C VAL A 162 6.99 7.58 -2.42
N VAL A 163 5.74 7.90 -2.78
CA VAL A 163 5.02 7.23 -3.89
C VAL A 163 5.82 7.32 -5.20
N THR A 164 6.43 8.47 -5.47
CA THR A 164 7.23 8.68 -6.68
C THR A 164 8.56 7.94 -6.64
N THR A 165 9.29 8.03 -5.51
CA THR A 165 10.60 7.39 -5.33
C THR A 165 10.50 5.87 -5.35
N GLU A 166 9.47 5.33 -4.71
CA GLU A 166 9.13 3.90 -4.71
C GLU A 166 8.45 3.45 -6.00
N LYS A 167 8.29 4.35 -6.98
CA LYS A 167 7.67 4.07 -8.28
C LYS A 167 6.33 3.37 -8.11
N ARG A 168 5.47 3.90 -7.22
CA ARG A 168 4.13 3.37 -6.91
C ARG A 168 4.12 1.90 -6.49
N SER A 169 5.20 1.44 -5.86
CA SER A 169 5.21 0.13 -5.21
C SER A 169 4.36 0.20 -3.95
N ARG A 170 3.20 -0.49 -3.96
CA ARG A 170 2.21 -0.43 -2.89
C ARG A 170 2.80 -0.80 -1.52
N LYS A 171 3.55 -1.91 -1.44
CA LYS A 171 4.08 -2.44 -0.18
C LYS A 171 5.04 -1.44 0.52
N PRO A 172 6.08 -0.89 -0.13
CA PRO A 172 6.92 0.15 0.47
C PRO A 172 6.16 1.41 0.93
N VAL A 173 5.11 1.80 0.21
CA VAL A 173 4.26 2.94 0.60
C VAL A 173 3.42 2.60 1.83
N GLU A 174 2.86 1.39 1.91
CA GLU A 174 2.16 0.87 3.09
C GLU A 174 3.08 0.80 4.32
N GLU A 175 4.32 0.31 4.15
CA GLU A 175 5.33 0.26 5.22
C GLU A 175 5.69 1.68 5.71
N PHE A 176 5.81 2.64 4.80
CA PHE A 176 6.06 4.04 5.16
C PHE A 176 4.88 4.65 5.96
N CYS A 177 3.65 4.36 5.55
CA CYS A 177 2.45 4.80 6.28
C CYS A 177 2.40 4.18 7.69
N ALA A 178 2.81 2.91 7.85
CA ALA A 178 2.86 2.25 9.16
C ALA A 178 3.88 2.93 10.08
N ARG A 179 5.06 3.26 9.55
CA ARG A 179 6.09 4.03 10.27
C ARG A 179 5.59 5.41 10.67
N LEU A 180 4.95 6.16 9.77
CA LEU A 180 4.37 7.46 10.08
C LEU A 180 3.32 7.34 11.20
N LYS A 181 2.41 6.37 11.12
CA LYS A 181 1.40 6.10 12.16
C LYS A 181 2.07 5.87 13.52
N LYS A 182 3.14 5.06 13.57
CA LYS A 182 3.93 4.86 14.79
C LYS A 182 4.48 6.18 15.35
N ILE A 183 5.11 7.00 14.51
CA ILE A 183 5.71 8.27 14.92
C ILE A 183 4.64 9.24 15.45
N PHE A 184 3.48 9.35 14.79
CA PHE A 184 2.38 10.19 15.27
C PHE A 184 1.86 9.72 16.63
N VAL A 185 1.63 8.40 16.82
CA VAL A 185 1.17 7.87 18.11
C VAL A 185 2.19 8.19 19.22
N MET A 186 3.48 7.96 18.98
CA MET A 186 4.55 8.30 19.93
C MET A 186 4.55 9.79 20.29
N GLY A 187 4.47 10.66 19.29
CA GLY A 187 4.48 12.11 19.51
C GLY A 187 3.23 12.61 20.24
N ILE A 188 2.03 12.11 19.90
CA ILE A 188 0.78 12.50 20.58
C ILE A 188 0.83 12.06 22.05
N ILE A 189 1.33 10.85 22.33
CA ILE A 189 1.54 10.37 23.71
C ILE A 189 2.49 11.32 24.46
N ALA A 190 3.59 11.74 23.84
CA ALA A 190 4.54 12.67 24.46
C ALA A 190 3.91 14.04 24.75
N VAL A 191 3.11 14.58 23.82
CA VAL A 191 2.35 15.84 24.01
C VAL A 191 1.39 15.73 25.20
N ILE A 192 0.57 14.68 25.23
CA ILE A 192 -0.41 14.45 26.29
C ILE A 192 0.30 14.23 27.64
N GLY A 193 1.35 13.41 27.65
CA GLY A 193 2.15 13.12 28.83
C GLY A 193 2.80 14.38 29.41
N TYR A 194 3.34 15.25 28.56
CA TYR A 194 3.92 16.52 28.98
C TYR A 194 2.87 17.45 29.62
N ALA A 195 1.74 17.67 28.94
CA ALA A 195 0.65 18.49 29.46
C ALA A 195 0.17 17.96 30.82
N ALA A 196 -0.03 16.65 30.94
CA ALA A 196 -0.44 16.02 32.19
C ALA A 196 0.58 16.26 33.31
N LEU A 197 1.86 15.96 33.08
CA LEU A 197 2.90 15.97 34.10
C LEU A 197 3.37 17.37 34.51
N LYS A 198 3.35 18.33 33.57
CA LYS A 198 3.82 19.70 33.80
C LYS A 198 2.69 20.65 34.19
N GLU A 199 1.54 20.55 33.53
CA GLU A 199 0.42 21.48 33.70
C GLU A 199 -0.61 20.95 34.71
N GLY A 200 -0.49 19.69 35.11
CA GLY A 200 -1.37 19.03 36.09
C GLY A 200 -2.74 18.64 35.54
N ALA A 201 -3.00 18.96 34.27
CA ALA A 201 -4.19 18.56 33.54
C ALA A 201 -3.89 18.57 32.04
N VAL A 202 -4.56 17.72 31.28
CA VAL A 202 -4.56 17.79 29.83
C VAL A 202 -5.85 18.50 29.42
N ALA A 203 -5.74 19.50 28.55
CA ALA A 203 -6.91 20.23 28.09
C ALA A 203 -7.65 19.44 26.99
N GLU A 204 -8.99 19.35 27.06
CA GLU A 204 -9.80 18.59 26.08
C GLU A 204 -9.59 19.06 24.63
N ASN A 205 -9.22 20.33 24.42
CA ASN A 205 -8.91 20.86 23.09
C ASN A 205 -7.65 20.23 22.48
N ILE A 206 -6.64 19.84 23.28
CA ILE A 206 -5.43 19.16 22.80
C ILE A 206 -5.81 17.81 22.19
N VAL A 207 -6.66 17.05 22.89
CA VAL A 207 -7.15 15.74 22.41
C VAL A 207 -7.92 15.89 21.11
N LYS A 208 -8.90 16.80 21.07
CA LYS A 208 -9.70 17.05 19.85
C LYS A 208 -8.85 17.52 18.67
N THR A 209 -7.81 18.30 18.92
CA THR A 209 -6.88 18.76 17.87
C THR A 209 -6.16 17.57 17.25
N TRP A 210 -5.56 16.72 18.06
CA TRP A 210 -4.82 15.55 17.57
C TRP A 210 -5.72 14.47 16.98
N GLN A 211 -6.95 14.31 17.47
CA GLN A 211 -7.96 13.44 16.86
C GLN A 211 -8.27 13.86 15.41
N ASN A 212 -8.53 15.15 15.19
CA ASN A 212 -8.83 15.69 13.85
C ASN A 212 -7.61 15.62 12.92
N GLN A 213 -6.43 16.00 13.43
CA GLN A 213 -5.19 15.97 12.66
C GLN A 213 -4.81 14.55 12.26
N MET A 214 -4.97 13.57 13.14
CA MET A 214 -4.70 12.17 12.83
C MET A 214 -5.66 11.64 11.76
N GLU A 215 -6.94 12.00 11.82
CA GLU A 215 -7.90 11.61 10.78
C GLU A 215 -7.50 12.16 9.40
N GLU A 216 -7.00 13.40 9.33
CA GLU A 216 -6.48 13.97 8.08
C GLU A 216 -5.23 13.24 7.59
N VAL A 217 -4.28 12.95 8.50
CA VAL A 217 -3.08 12.15 8.20
C VAL A 217 -3.45 10.78 7.63
N GLU A 218 -4.41 10.08 8.23
CA GLU A 218 -4.89 8.78 7.74
C GLU A 218 -5.55 8.87 6.36
N LYS A 219 -6.32 9.93 6.10
CA LYS A 219 -6.88 10.19 4.76
C LYS A 219 -5.78 10.38 3.72
N ARG A 220 -4.70 11.09 4.06
CA ARG A 220 -3.55 11.28 3.17
C ARG A 220 -2.79 9.98 2.91
N MET A 221 -2.54 9.18 3.96
CA MET A 221 -1.93 7.85 3.83
C MET A 221 -2.77 6.94 2.92
N LYS A 222 -4.09 6.92 3.12
CA LYS A 222 -5.03 6.18 2.27
C LYS A 222 -4.94 6.63 0.82
N ALA A 223 -4.94 7.93 0.56
CA ALA A 223 -4.85 8.47 -0.80
C ALA A 223 -3.56 8.05 -1.51
N ALA A 224 -2.43 8.00 -0.80
CA ALA A 224 -1.15 7.54 -1.35
C ALA A 224 -1.18 6.05 -1.75
N VAL A 225 -1.77 5.18 -0.91
CA VAL A 225 -1.94 3.75 -1.23
C VAL A 225 -2.94 3.55 -2.37
N ASP A 226 -4.05 4.30 -2.36
CA ASP A 226 -5.04 4.29 -3.44
C ASP A 226 -4.43 4.76 -4.77
N ASP A 227 -3.50 5.72 -4.78
CA ASP A 227 -2.77 6.13 -5.99
C ASP A 227 -1.96 4.97 -6.58
N CYS A 228 -1.29 4.19 -5.71
CA CYS A 228 -0.53 3.01 -6.14
C CYS A 228 -1.45 1.96 -6.78
N ILE A 229 -2.61 1.69 -6.17
CA ILE A 229 -3.60 0.73 -6.69
C ILE A 229 -4.25 1.25 -7.97
N LYS A 230 -4.64 2.53 -8.03
CA LYS A 230 -5.33 3.06 -9.22
C LYS A 230 -4.42 3.16 -10.43
N ASN A 231 -3.15 3.50 -10.22
CA ASN A 231 -2.20 3.76 -11.30
C ASN A 231 -1.23 2.60 -11.55
N PHE A 232 -1.42 1.44 -10.90
CA PHE A 232 -0.59 0.26 -11.14
C PHE A 232 -0.48 -0.11 -12.62
N PRO A 233 -1.53 -0.02 -13.47
CA PRO A 233 -1.39 -0.42 -14.88
C PRO A 233 -0.40 0.46 -15.65
N LEU A 234 -0.42 1.77 -15.40
CA LEU A 234 0.49 2.72 -16.04
C LEU A 234 1.92 2.48 -15.56
N GLN A 235 2.10 2.31 -14.25
CA GLN A 235 3.41 2.04 -13.67
C GLN A 235 3.96 0.68 -14.12
N ALA A 236 3.13 -0.36 -14.19
CA ALA A 236 3.52 -1.69 -14.64
C ALA A 236 4.02 -1.66 -16.09
N LYS A 237 3.34 -0.90 -16.96
CA LYS A 237 3.82 -0.67 -18.33
C LYS A 237 5.23 -0.05 -18.33
N THR A 238 5.44 1.02 -17.56
CA THR A 238 6.75 1.67 -17.44
C THR A 238 7.82 0.76 -16.85
N ASP A 239 7.48 -0.10 -15.89
CA ASP A 239 8.41 -1.06 -15.30
C ASP A 239 8.83 -2.13 -16.33
N VAL A 240 7.90 -2.61 -17.14
CA VAL A 240 8.21 -3.51 -18.26
C VAL A 240 9.08 -2.79 -19.29
N GLU A 241 8.75 -1.56 -19.70
CA GLU A 241 9.58 -0.76 -20.62
C GLU A 241 11.02 -0.61 -20.10
N HIS A 242 11.21 -0.32 -18.81
CA HIS A 242 12.54 -0.27 -18.21
C HIS A 242 13.25 -1.63 -18.20
N GLN A 243 12.53 -2.72 -18.00
CA GLN A 243 13.11 -4.07 -18.06
C GLN A 243 13.62 -4.39 -19.47
N LEU A 244 12.92 -3.92 -20.52
CA LEU A 244 13.36 -4.10 -21.92
C LEU A 244 14.71 -3.41 -22.20
N LEU A 245 15.11 -2.41 -21.40
CA LEU A 245 16.41 -1.73 -21.53
C LEU A 245 17.57 -2.49 -20.87
N LYS A 246 17.30 -3.44 -19.97
CA LYS A 246 18.32 -4.07 -19.11
C LYS A 246 18.94 -5.35 -19.69
N GLY A 247 18.37 -5.93 -20.75
CA GLY A 247 18.84 -7.22 -21.26
C GLY A 247 18.33 -7.57 -22.65
N PRO A 248 18.82 -8.68 -23.22
CA PRO A 248 18.41 -9.12 -24.55
C PRO A 248 16.93 -9.55 -24.55
N VAL A 249 16.15 -8.92 -25.42
CA VAL A 249 14.75 -9.30 -25.67
C VAL A 249 14.73 -10.50 -26.61
N SER A 250 13.92 -11.53 -26.33
CA SER A 250 13.83 -12.72 -27.17
C SER A 250 12.45 -13.39 -27.10
N VAL A 251 12.08 -14.19 -28.11
CA VAL A 251 10.82 -14.98 -28.09
C VAL A 251 11.11 -16.33 -27.43
N HIS A 252 11.50 -16.27 -26.17
CA HIS A 252 11.81 -17.43 -25.33
C HIS A 252 10.90 -17.47 -24.09
N PRO A 253 10.48 -18.66 -23.63
CA PRO A 253 9.68 -18.81 -22.41
C PRO A 253 10.29 -18.12 -21.19
N GLU A 254 11.61 -18.12 -21.08
CA GLU A 254 12.39 -17.51 -19.99
C GLU A 254 12.23 -15.99 -19.99
N PHE A 255 12.16 -15.37 -21.17
CA PHE A 255 11.94 -13.94 -21.29
C PHE A 255 10.53 -13.54 -20.86
N ALA A 256 9.50 -14.27 -21.32
CA ALA A 256 8.13 -14.06 -20.85
C ALA A 256 8.00 -14.28 -19.34
N GLY A 257 8.70 -15.29 -18.80
CA GLY A 257 8.79 -15.57 -17.37
C GLY A 257 9.40 -14.40 -16.61
N SER A 258 10.53 -13.86 -17.07
CA SER A 258 11.19 -12.73 -16.40
C SER A 258 10.32 -11.47 -16.31
N ILE A 259 9.43 -11.24 -17.29
CA ILE A 259 8.46 -10.14 -17.25
C ILE A 259 7.35 -10.46 -16.24
N LEU A 260 6.87 -11.71 -16.21
CA LEU A 260 5.87 -12.14 -15.23
C LEU A 260 6.42 -12.01 -13.79
N ASP A 261 7.66 -12.44 -13.55
CA ASP A 261 8.28 -12.42 -12.22
C ASP A 261 8.36 -11.00 -11.63
N ILE A 262 8.70 -9.99 -12.44
CA ILE A 262 8.74 -8.60 -11.96
C ILE A 262 7.34 -8.06 -11.66
N LEU A 263 6.34 -8.44 -12.45
CA LEU A 263 4.96 -7.99 -12.31
C LEU A 263 4.32 -8.64 -11.08
N GLU A 264 4.46 -9.95 -10.93
CA GLU A 264 3.96 -10.71 -9.78
C GLU A 264 4.62 -10.25 -8.48
N LYS A 265 5.94 -10.02 -8.48
CA LYS A 265 6.62 -9.57 -7.28
C LYS A 265 6.17 -8.19 -6.80
N LYS A 266 6.02 -7.22 -7.72
CA LYS A 266 5.69 -5.84 -7.37
C LYS A 266 4.19 -5.61 -7.21
N TYR A 267 3.38 -6.28 -8.02
CA TYR A 267 1.93 -6.17 -8.07
C TYR A 267 1.29 -7.50 -7.66
N TYR A 268 1.66 -7.98 -6.48
CA TYR A 268 1.30 -9.30 -5.96
C TYR A 268 -0.21 -9.55 -5.86
N TRP A 269 -1.02 -8.48 -5.82
CA TRP A 269 -2.48 -8.54 -5.76
C TRP A 269 -3.15 -8.63 -7.14
N VAL A 270 -2.37 -8.73 -8.21
CA VAL A 270 -2.87 -8.73 -9.59
C VAL A 270 -2.49 -10.05 -10.27
N SER A 271 -3.45 -10.61 -11.01
CA SER A 271 -3.20 -11.70 -11.95
C SER A 271 -2.78 -11.16 -13.31
N TRP A 272 -1.75 -11.75 -13.90
CA TRP A 272 -1.05 -11.29 -15.09
C TRP A 272 -0.97 -12.40 -16.13
N SER A 273 -1.06 -12.02 -17.41
CA SER A 273 -0.69 -12.87 -18.55
C SER A 273 0.20 -12.09 -19.50
N VAL A 274 1.35 -12.67 -19.81
CA VAL A 274 2.40 -12.12 -20.66
C VAL A 274 2.48 -12.95 -21.93
N ARG A 275 2.37 -12.30 -23.09
CA ARG A 275 2.59 -12.95 -24.39
C ARG A 275 3.68 -12.23 -25.14
N VAL A 276 4.66 -12.97 -25.64
CA VAL A 276 5.77 -12.45 -26.46
C VAL A 276 5.79 -13.15 -27.81
N PHE A 277 5.92 -12.36 -28.88
CA PHE A 277 5.89 -12.88 -30.25
C PHE A 277 6.58 -11.92 -31.24
N ASN A 278 7.05 -12.46 -32.36
CA ASN A 278 7.73 -11.67 -33.38
C ASN A 278 6.74 -10.76 -34.14
N HIS A 279 6.95 -9.45 -34.08
CA HIS A 279 6.30 -8.46 -34.94
C HIS A 279 6.74 -8.70 -36.40
N SER A 280 8.06 -8.77 -36.64
CA SER A 280 8.63 -9.09 -37.95
C SER A 280 9.04 -10.56 -37.99
N GLY A 281 8.37 -11.34 -38.85
CA GLY A 281 8.64 -12.76 -38.97
C GLY A 281 7.93 -13.37 -40.17
N GLY A 282 8.75 -13.72 -41.17
CA GLY A 282 8.57 -14.79 -42.15
C GLY A 282 7.51 -14.57 -43.23
N PHE A 283 7.95 -14.29 -44.46
CA PHE A 283 7.16 -14.20 -45.70
C PHE A 283 6.46 -12.87 -45.96
N PHE A 284 7.15 -12.05 -46.77
CA PHE A 284 6.66 -10.83 -47.42
C PHE A 284 5.27 -11.00 -48.09
N LEU A 285 4.96 -12.20 -48.58
CA LEU A 285 3.68 -12.53 -49.23
C LEU A 285 2.50 -12.63 -48.25
N TRP A 286 2.71 -13.11 -47.02
CA TRP A 286 1.63 -13.29 -46.04
C TRP A 286 1.32 -12.02 -45.25
N ASN A 287 2.33 -11.17 -45.00
CA ASN A 287 2.10 -9.83 -44.46
C ASN A 287 1.30 -8.94 -45.43
N TRP A 288 1.38 -9.23 -46.73
CA TRP A 288 0.55 -8.57 -47.74
C TRP A 288 -0.89 -9.13 -47.75
N LEU A 289 -1.08 -10.44 -47.66
CA LEU A 289 -2.41 -11.06 -47.68
C LEU A 289 -3.23 -10.93 -46.37
N ALA A 290 -2.59 -10.95 -45.20
CA ALA A 290 -3.28 -10.87 -43.89
C ALA A 290 -3.53 -9.43 -43.42
N GLY A 291 -2.92 -8.43 -44.10
CA GLY A 291 -2.87 -7.06 -43.62
C GLY A 291 -2.08 -6.91 -42.30
N LYS A 292 -2.01 -5.69 -41.78
CA LYS A 292 -1.27 -5.35 -40.55
C LYS A 292 -1.92 -5.90 -39.25
N LYS A 293 -3.01 -6.68 -39.33
CA LYS A 293 -3.89 -7.05 -38.20
C LYS A 293 -3.72 -8.51 -37.75
N TYR A 294 -2.46 -8.94 -37.60
CA TYR A 294 -2.10 -10.30 -37.19
C TYR A 294 -2.29 -10.55 -35.68
N HIS A 295 -2.63 -9.53 -34.89
CA HIS A 295 -3.07 -9.66 -33.51
C HIS A 295 -4.05 -8.53 -33.20
N GLY A 296 -4.80 -8.66 -32.10
CA GLY A 296 -5.63 -7.58 -31.56
C GLY A 296 -6.41 -8.01 -30.34
N SER A 297 -6.93 -7.03 -29.61
CA SER A 297 -7.64 -7.24 -28.34
C SER A 297 -9.12 -6.85 -28.46
N GLY A 298 -9.94 -7.41 -27.59
CA GLY A 298 -11.36 -7.08 -27.44
C GLY A 298 -11.87 -7.40 -26.04
N GLY A 299 -13.06 -6.90 -25.73
CA GLY A 299 -13.60 -6.93 -24.37
C GLY A 299 -13.02 -5.80 -23.51
N GLY A 300 -12.59 -6.14 -22.30
CA GLY A 300 -12.07 -5.21 -21.29
C GLY A 300 -10.76 -4.51 -21.66
N GLY A 301 -10.50 -3.36 -21.02
CA GLY A 301 -9.35 -2.49 -21.29
C GLY A 301 -8.06 -2.86 -20.55
N ASN A 302 -8.05 -3.96 -19.80
CA ASN A 302 -6.98 -4.33 -18.87
C ASN A 302 -5.79 -5.01 -19.57
N PHE A 303 -5.17 -4.28 -20.51
CA PHE A 303 -3.95 -4.72 -21.19
C PHE A 303 -3.09 -3.54 -21.68
N PHE A 304 -1.82 -3.80 -21.92
CA PHE A 304 -0.92 -2.91 -22.66
C PHE A 304 -0.06 -3.70 -23.65
N ASP A 305 0.36 -3.01 -24.70
CA ASP A 305 1.10 -3.56 -25.85
C ASP A 305 2.36 -2.74 -26.10
N LEU A 306 3.50 -3.42 -26.16
CA LEU A 306 4.83 -2.84 -26.32
C LEU A 306 5.55 -3.48 -27.51
N LEU A 307 6.29 -2.66 -28.26
CA LEU A 307 7.15 -3.11 -29.35
C LEU A 307 8.61 -2.85 -28.98
N ALA A 308 9.36 -3.92 -28.78
CA ALA A 308 10.80 -3.86 -28.52
C ALA A 308 11.59 -3.55 -29.82
N PRO A 309 12.82 -3.00 -29.70
CA PRO A 309 13.64 -2.61 -30.85
C PRO A 309 13.94 -3.72 -31.86
N ASN A 310 14.04 -4.97 -31.40
CA ASN A 310 14.28 -6.14 -32.26
C ASN A 310 12.99 -6.70 -32.89
N SER A 311 11.94 -5.88 -33.00
CA SER A 311 10.64 -6.27 -33.54
C SER A 311 10.00 -7.44 -32.79
N ILE A 312 10.22 -7.53 -31.48
CA ILE A 312 9.47 -8.43 -30.61
C ILE A 312 8.34 -7.62 -29.97
N ARG A 313 7.13 -8.15 -30.07
CA ARG A 313 5.95 -7.58 -29.44
C ARG A 313 5.70 -8.27 -28.10
N ILE A 314 5.39 -7.48 -27.09
CA ILE A 314 5.02 -7.92 -25.75
C ILE A 314 3.62 -7.41 -25.47
N VAL A 315 2.69 -8.31 -25.18
CA VAL A 315 1.32 -7.96 -24.77
C VAL A 315 1.06 -8.51 -23.39
N VAL A 316 0.87 -7.61 -22.43
CA VAL A 316 0.54 -7.93 -21.04
C VAL A 316 -0.92 -7.59 -20.79
N SER A 317 -1.67 -8.52 -20.20
CA SER A 317 -3.03 -8.27 -19.74
C SER A 317 -3.19 -8.75 -18.31
N PHE A 318 -4.16 -8.19 -17.59
CA PHE A 318 -4.24 -8.34 -16.15
C PHE A 318 -5.67 -8.30 -15.61
N SER A 319 -5.87 -8.76 -14.38
CA SER A 319 -7.10 -8.59 -13.60
C SER A 319 -6.76 -8.55 -12.11
N ALA A 320 -7.36 -7.61 -11.38
CA ALA A 320 -7.17 -7.47 -9.93
C ALA A 320 -8.18 -8.29 -9.11
N ASP A 321 -9.28 -8.72 -9.71
CA ASP A 321 -10.31 -9.56 -9.08
C ASP A 321 -10.80 -10.62 -10.09
N PRO A 322 -9.94 -11.59 -10.44
CA PRO A 322 -10.25 -12.52 -11.51
C PRO A 322 -11.40 -13.46 -11.12
N LYS A 323 -12.39 -13.60 -12.00
CA LYS A 323 -13.57 -14.45 -11.80
C LYS A 323 -13.54 -15.67 -12.71
N PRO A 324 -14.08 -16.83 -12.26
CA PRO A 324 -14.16 -18.02 -13.10
C PRO A 324 -14.90 -17.73 -14.41
N ILE A 325 -14.32 -18.17 -15.53
CA ILE A 325 -14.93 -18.05 -16.85
C ILE A 325 -15.61 -19.37 -17.24
N ASN A 326 -16.78 -19.31 -17.89
CA ASN A 326 -17.47 -20.50 -18.37
C ASN A 326 -16.75 -21.07 -19.61
N LYS A 327 -15.76 -21.93 -19.37
CA LYS A 327 -14.92 -22.52 -20.43
C LYS A 327 -15.69 -23.37 -21.42
N SER A 328 -16.72 -24.10 -20.98
CA SER A 328 -17.54 -24.92 -21.88
C SER A 328 -18.25 -24.06 -22.92
N GLN A 329 -18.99 -23.05 -22.44
CA GLN A 329 -19.68 -22.10 -23.31
C GLN A 329 -18.71 -21.34 -24.22
N LEU A 330 -17.53 -21.01 -23.69
CA LEU A 330 -16.47 -20.36 -24.44
C LEU A 330 -15.99 -21.20 -25.62
N LEU A 331 -15.70 -22.48 -25.39
CA LEU A 331 -15.26 -23.41 -26.42
C LEU A 331 -16.35 -23.65 -27.47
N ASP A 332 -17.60 -23.87 -27.05
CA ASP A 332 -18.73 -24.09 -27.97
C ASP A 332 -18.91 -22.92 -28.95
N GLN A 333 -18.80 -21.69 -28.45
CA GLN A 333 -18.90 -20.47 -29.27
C GLN A 333 -17.69 -20.29 -30.18
N ILE A 334 -16.48 -20.57 -29.70
CA ILE A 334 -15.26 -20.51 -30.51
C ILE A 334 -15.35 -21.49 -31.69
N GLU A 335 -15.88 -22.69 -31.47
CA GLU A 335 -16.07 -23.70 -32.52
C GLU A 335 -17.12 -23.28 -33.55
N ALA A 336 -18.26 -22.76 -33.07
CA ALA A 336 -19.33 -22.23 -33.91
C ALA A 336 -18.88 -21.05 -34.78
N GLN A 337 -17.92 -20.26 -34.29
CA GLN A 337 -17.40 -19.12 -35.00
C GLN A 337 -16.33 -19.51 -36.04
N LYS A 338 -16.47 -18.96 -37.24
CA LYS A 338 -15.45 -19.08 -38.29
C LYS A 338 -14.38 -18.01 -38.05
N LEU A 339 -13.48 -18.25 -37.09
CA LEU A 339 -12.33 -17.39 -36.79
C LEU A 339 -11.45 -17.22 -38.05
N LYS A 340 -11.61 -16.12 -38.79
CA LYS A 340 -10.95 -15.88 -40.08
C LYS A 340 -10.17 -14.57 -40.10
N GLY A 341 -8.90 -14.69 -40.52
CA GLY A 341 -8.05 -13.65 -41.12
C GLY A 341 -7.61 -12.48 -40.23
N ASN A 342 -8.56 -11.77 -39.63
CA ASN A 342 -8.32 -10.54 -38.89
C ASN A 342 -8.47 -10.79 -37.38
N MET A 343 -7.33 -10.82 -36.67
CA MET A 343 -7.31 -11.17 -35.25
C MET A 343 -7.92 -10.07 -34.38
N GLU A 344 -7.81 -8.81 -34.77
CA GLU A 344 -8.50 -7.70 -34.10
C GLU A 344 -10.02 -7.87 -34.17
N PHE A 345 -10.55 -8.22 -35.35
CA PHE A 345 -11.97 -8.51 -35.51
C PHE A 345 -12.41 -9.73 -34.68
N VAL A 346 -11.60 -10.80 -34.68
CA VAL A 346 -11.84 -11.99 -33.87
C VAL A 346 -11.95 -11.63 -32.39
N ALA A 347 -10.98 -10.88 -31.86
CA ALA A 347 -10.97 -10.49 -30.45
C ALA A 347 -12.15 -9.59 -30.10
N GLN A 348 -12.46 -8.57 -30.92
CA GLN A 348 -13.61 -7.68 -30.71
C GLN A 348 -14.95 -8.42 -30.74
N MET A 349 -15.11 -9.37 -31.66
CA MET A 349 -16.34 -10.14 -31.80
C MET A 349 -16.54 -11.12 -30.64
N LEU A 350 -15.48 -11.81 -30.22
CA LEU A 350 -15.51 -12.62 -29.00
C LEU A 350 -15.78 -11.74 -27.77
N GLY A 351 -15.19 -10.55 -27.67
CA GLY A 351 -15.38 -9.64 -26.54
C GLY A 351 -16.83 -9.14 -26.40
N LYS A 352 -17.57 -9.03 -27.52
CA LYS A 352 -19.02 -8.77 -27.49
C LYS A 352 -19.84 -9.97 -27.01
N THR A 353 -19.33 -11.18 -27.22
CA THR A 353 -20.00 -12.44 -26.85
C THR A 353 -19.75 -12.77 -25.37
N PHE A 354 -18.57 -12.42 -24.85
CA PHE A 354 -18.14 -12.69 -23.48
C PHE A 354 -17.92 -11.36 -22.74
N PRO A 355 -18.99 -10.78 -22.14
CA PRO A 355 -18.83 -9.57 -21.34
C PRO A 355 -17.93 -9.81 -20.13
N ASN A 356 -17.28 -8.76 -19.63
CA ASN A 356 -16.36 -8.80 -18.49
C ASN A 356 -15.15 -9.74 -18.70
N THR A 357 -14.70 -9.88 -19.94
CA THR A 357 -13.47 -10.63 -20.28
C THR A 357 -12.52 -9.77 -21.07
N VAL A 358 -11.22 -10.02 -20.91
CA VAL A 358 -10.17 -9.49 -21.78
C VAL A 358 -9.77 -10.60 -22.74
N ILE A 359 -9.82 -10.30 -24.02
CA ILE A 359 -9.52 -11.25 -25.09
C ILE A 359 -8.40 -10.70 -25.94
N HIS A 360 -7.36 -11.50 -26.13
CA HIS A 360 -6.30 -11.22 -27.09
C HIS A 360 -6.18 -12.38 -28.08
N ALA A 361 -6.29 -12.05 -29.36
CA ALA A 361 -6.12 -13.00 -30.45
C ALA A 361 -4.81 -12.71 -31.18
N ILE A 362 -4.03 -13.75 -31.48
CA ILE A 362 -2.78 -13.66 -32.24
C ILE A 362 -2.80 -14.72 -33.33
N SER A 363 -2.39 -14.36 -34.54
CA SER A 363 -2.38 -15.28 -35.67
C SER A 363 -1.39 -16.43 -35.46
N THR A 364 -1.77 -17.65 -35.88
CA THR A 364 -0.91 -18.83 -35.74
C THR A 364 0.35 -18.81 -36.60
N TYR A 365 0.46 -17.90 -37.58
CA TYR A 365 1.69 -17.66 -38.34
C TYR A 365 2.80 -17.01 -37.49
N LYS A 366 2.49 -16.58 -36.25
CA LYS A 366 3.47 -16.06 -35.30
C LYS A 366 3.84 -17.15 -34.29
N THR A 367 5.11 -17.19 -33.90
CA THR A 367 5.54 -17.95 -32.72
C THR A 367 5.20 -17.13 -31.48
N VAL A 368 4.32 -17.66 -30.64
CA VAL A 368 3.90 -17.04 -29.38
C VAL A 368 4.45 -17.83 -28.20
N LYS A 369 5.04 -17.13 -27.22
CA LYS A 369 5.32 -17.68 -25.90
C LYS A 369 4.46 -16.95 -24.88
N GLU A 370 3.84 -17.73 -23.99
CA GLU A 370 2.88 -17.25 -23.00
C GLU A 370 3.30 -17.72 -21.60
N LYS A 371 3.09 -16.85 -20.62
CA LYS A 371 3.25 -17.11 -19.19
C LYS A 371 2.19 -16.34 -18.42
N ASN A 372 1.59 -16.95 -17.40
CA ASN A 372 0.61 -16.31 -16.52
C ASN A 372 0.65 -16.89 -15.10
N ASN A 373 0.02 -16.17 -14.17
CA ASN A 373 -0.21 -16.61 -12.77
C ASN A 373 -1.71 -16.65 -12.42
N PHE A 374 -2.60 -16.70 -13.40
CA PHE A 374 -4.04 -16.79 -13.15
C PHE A 374 -4.41 -18.15 -12.56
N GLN A 375 -5.45 -18.18 -11.72
CA GLN A 375 -6.08 -19.45 -11.35
C GLN A 375 -6.64 -20.15 -12.60
N PRO A 376 -6.53 -21.48 -12.71
CA PRO A 376 -6.92 -22.20 -13.92
C PRO A 376 -8.33 -21.86 -14.38
N GLU A 377 -9.31 -21.73 -13.49
CA GLU A 377 -10.71 -21.44 -13.78
C GLU A 377 -10.96 -20.02 -14.34
N CYS A 378 -10.09 -19.06 -14.09
CA CYS A 378 -10.24 -17.66 -14.51
C CYS A 378 -9.55 -17.36 -15.85
N PHE A 379 -8.80 -18.31 -16.39
CA PHE A 379 -7.95 -18.11 -17.56
C PHE A 379 -8.05 -19.23 -18.59
N TYR A 380 -7.95 -18.85 -19.85
CA TYR A 380 -7.90 -19.74 -21.00
C TYR A 380 -6.83 -19.28 -21.98
N PHE A 381 -5.93 -20.19 -22.34
CA PHE A 381 -5.03 -20.04 -23.48
C PHE A 381 -5.09 -21.27 -24.36
N GLY A 382 -5.34 -21.08 -25.65
CA GLY A 382 -5.47 -22.19 -26.59
C GLY A 382 -5.33 -21.79 -28.05
N ILE A 383 -5.12 -22.80 -28.91
CA ILE A 383 -4.97 -22.63 -30.35
C ILE A 383 -6.25 -23.09 -31.05
N HIS A 384 -6.85 -22.21 -31.84
CA HIS A 384 -8.09 -22.45 -32.57
C HIS A 384 -7.97 -22.05 -34.03
N LYS A 385 -7.93 -23.05 -34.93
CA LYS A 385 -7.75 -22.86 -36.37
C LYS A 385 -6.51 -22.00 -36.67
N ASN A 386 -6.71 -20.71 -36.87
CA ASN A 386 -5.69 -19.74 -37.27
C ASN A 386 -5.35 -18.71 -36.18
N ALA A 387 -5.80 -18.91 -34.94
CA ALA A 387 -5.62 -17.98 -33.83
C ALA A 387 -5.12 -18.68 -32.56
N TYR A 388 -4.10 -18.13 -31.91
CA TYR A 388 -3.91 -18.23 -30.47
C TYR A 388 -4.95 -17.31 -29.80
N LEU A 389 -5.70 -17.83 -28.85
CA LEU A 389 -6.65 -17.07 -28.03
C LEU A 389 -6.18 -17.09 -26.59
N CYS A 390 -6.05 -15.90 -26.00
CA CYS A 390 -5.83 -15.68 -24.58
C CYS A 390 -7.05 -14.94 -24.03
N ILE A 391 -7.74 -15.55 -23.07
CA ILE A 391 -9.00 -15.05 -22.53
C ILE A 391 -8.95 -15.19 -21.02
N HIS A 392 -9.26 -14.09 -20.32
CA HIS A 392 -9.44 -14.10 -18.87
C HIS A 392 -10.55 -13.13 -18.48
N SER A 393 -11.04 -13.23 -17.25
CA SER A 393 -11.92 -12.21 -16.68
C SER A 393 -11.22 -10.85 -16.64
N GLU A 394 -11.98 -9.78 -16.84
CA GLU A 394 -11.49 -8.40 -16.72
C GLU A 394 -10.90 -8.09 -15.34
#